data_AF-A0A0B2PLB0-F1
#
_entry.id   AF-A0A0B2PLB0-F1
#
_cell.length_a   1.000
_cell.length_b   1.000
_cell.length_c   1.000
_cell.angle_alpha   90.00
_cell.angle_beta   90.00
_cell.angle_gamma   90.00
#
_symmetry.space_group_name_H-M   'P 1'
#
loop_
_entity.id
_entity.type
_entity.pdbx_description
1 polymer ?
#
loop_
_entity_poly.entity_id
_entity_poly.type
_entity_poly.pdbx_seq_one_letter_code
_entity_poly.pdbx_strand_id
1 'polypeptide(L)'
;MAQGSLFTWVSDDVFKKPTFARFLSLLDNYNPHQGCKEVVTSEERQEQASFIEEISRTAPIKYLHKYLASKGIVSETCQEFKRMITSLWFDLYGRGGTSGSSSAFEHVFVGETKQCGEVSGFHNMLQL
;
A
#
# COMPACT_ATOMS: atom_id res chain seq x y z
N MET A 1 -31.98 -1.58 -4.36
CA MET A 1 -30.67 -1.16 -4.92
C MET A 1 -30.51 0.32 -4.61
N ALA A 2 -29.44 0.73 -3.92
CA ALA A 2 -29.13 2.15 -3.78
C ALA A 2 -28.65 2.66 -5.16
N GLN A 3 -29.25 3.75 -5.65
CA GLN A 3 -28.94 4.32 -6.97
C GLN A 3 -28.02 5.55 -6.90
N GLY A 4 -27.66 6.01 -5.70
CA GLY A 4 -26.77 7.16 -5.52
C GLY A 4 -25.31 6.74 -5.39
N SER A 5 -24.40 7.62 -5.85
CA SER A 5 -22.97 7.49 -5.55
C SER A 5 -22.74 7.50 -4.04
N LEU A 6 -21.84 6.63 -3.55
CA LEU A 6 -21.47 6.61 -2.14
C LEU A 6 -20.83 7.95 -1.72
N PHE A 7 -20.04 8.54 -2.61
CA PHE A 7 -19.49 9.87 -2.47
C PHE A 7 -20.16 10.82 -3.46
N THR A 8 -20.75 11.90 -2.95
CA THR A 8 -21.26 12.99 -3.77
C THR A 8 -20.19 14.05 -4.03
N TRP A 9 -19.18 14.14 -3.16
CA TRP A 9 -18.05 15.05 -3.30
C TRP A 9 -16.89 14.64 -2.39
N VAL A 10 -15.66 14.76 -2.90
CA VAL A 10 -14.40 14.71 -2.14
C VAL A 10 -13.59 15.93 -2.58
N SER A 11 -12.99 16.65 -1.63
CA SER A 11 -12.15 17.81 -1.95
C SER A 11 -10.85 17.37 -2.62
N ASP A 12 -10.49 17.99 -3.74
CA ASP A 12 -9.19 17.78 -4.39
C ASP A 12 -8.00 18.11 -3.48
N ASP A 13 -8.20 18.96 -2.47
CA ASP A 13 -7.16 19.30 -1.50
C ASP A 13 -6.78 18.12 -0.59
N VAL A 14 -7.63 17.09 -0.50
CA VAL A 14 -7.29 15.83 0.18
C VAL A 14 -6.17 15.12 -0.58
N PHE A 15 -6.25 15.07 -1.92
CA PHE A 15 -5.25 14.41 -2.76
C PHE A 15 -3.93 15.18 -2.83
N LYS A 16 -3.95 16.48 -2.54
CA LYS A 16 -2.74 17.31 -2.43
C LYS A 16 -1.99 17.10 -1.11
N LYS A 17 -2.58 16.45 -0.11
CA LYS A 17 -1.87 16.13 1.14
C LYS A 17 -0.73 15.16 0.82
N PRO A 18 0.50 15.41 1.30
CA PRO A 18 1.68 14.62 0.93
C PRO A 18 1.50 13.11 1.08
N THR A 19 0.87 12.66 2.16
CA THR A 19 0.61 11.23 2.41
C THR A 19 -0.34 10.62 1.38
N PHE A 20 -1.37 11.35 0.95
CA PHE A 20 -2.33 10.88 -0.03
C PHE A 20 -1.74 10.94 -1.45
N ALA A 21 -1.00 11.99 -1.79
CA ALA A 21 -0.29 12.09 -3.05
C ALA A 21 0.68 10.92 -3.25
N ARG A 22 1.50 10.60 -2.23
CA ARG A 22 2.41 9.45 -2.26
C ARG A 22 1.69 8.11 -2.33
N PHE A 23 0.52 8.02 -1.70
CA PHE A 23 -0.29 6.82 -1.76
C PHE A 23 -0.89 6.61 -3.16
N LEU A 24 -1.38 7.67 -3.81
CA LEU A 24 -1.91 7.59 -5.18
C LEU A 24 -0.84 7.15 -6.19
N SER A 25 0.40 7.63 -6.06
CA SER A 25 1.56 7.18 -6.85
C SER A 25 1.99 5.73 -6.57
N LEU A 26 1.33 5.01 -5.67
CA LEU A 26 1.53 3.56 -5.53
C LEU A 26 0.42 2.77 -6.24
N LEU A 27 -0.72 3.40 -6.51
CA LEU A 27 -1.90 2.75 -7.09
C LEU A 27 -1.84 2.72 -8.62
N ASP A 28 -1.18 3.71 -9.23
CA ASP A 28 -0.97 3.81 -10.69
C ASP A 28 0.01 2.77 -11.25
N ASN A 29 0.85 2.18 -10.39
CA ASN A 29 1.79 1.12 -10.76
C ASN A 29 1.13 -0.26 -10.97
N TYR A 30 -0.13 -0.43 -10.58
CA TYR A 30 -0.76 -1.76 -10.60
C TYR A 30 -1.28 -2.19 -11.97
N ASN A 31 -0.86 -3.38 -12.40
CA ASN A 31 -1.42 -4.06 -13.58
C ASN A 31 -2.42 -5.15 -13.14
N PRO A 32 -3.72 -5.04 -13.46
CA PRO A 32 -4.74 -6.00 -13.02
C PRO A 32 -4.62 -7.40 -13.65
N HIS A 33 -3.70 -7.60 -14.61
CA HIS A 33 -3.51 -8.88 -15.28
C HIS A 33 -2.63 -9.84 -14.47
N GLN A 34 -3.26 -10.68 -13.64
CA GLN A 34 -2.62 -11.83 -12.98
C GLN A 34 -2.01 -12.80 -14.01
N GLY A 35 -0.67 -12.84 -14.10
CA GLY A 35 0.04 -13.84 -14.91
C GLY A 35 1.45 -13.43 -15.38
N CYS A 36 1.80 -12.15 -15.32
CA CYS A 36 3.16 -11.69 -15.59
C CYS A 36 3.95 -11.54 -14.29
N LYS A 37 5.23 -11.96 -14.31
CA LYS A 37 6.15 -11.69 -13.20
C LYS A 37 6.26 -10.17 -13.04
N GLU A 38 5.85 -9.65 -11.89
CA GLU A 38 6.00 -8.24 -11.59
C GLU A 38 7.49 -7.91 -11.47
N VAL A 39 7.93 -6.95 -12.28
CA VAL A 39 9.30 -6.43 -12.22
C VAL A 39 9.21 -5.10 -11.51
N VAL A 40 9.59 -5.08 -10.23
CA VAL A 40 9.62 -3.82 -9.49
C VAL A 40 10.66 -2.90 -10.14
N THR A 41 10.20 -1.81 -10.72
CA THR A 41 11.03 -0.81 -11.38
C THR A 41 11.82 0.00 -10.35
N SER A 42 12.80 0.79 -10.82
CA SER A 42 13.55 1.67 -9.91
C SER A 42 12.68 2.82 -9.41
N GLU A 43 11.74 3.25 -10.25
CA GLU A 43 10.72 4.25 -10.03
C GLU A 43 9.77 3.78 -8.92
N GLU A 44 9.21 2.57 -9.05
CA GLU A 44 8.32 1.98 -8.03
C GLU A 44 9.02 1.84 -6.68
N ARG A 45 10.28 1.39 -6.64
CA ARG A 45 11.06 1.36 -5.39
C ARG A 45 11.22 2.74 -4.77
N GLN A 46 11.40 3.77 -5.58
CA GLN A 46 11.52 5.14 -5.11
C GLN A 46 10.18 5.67 -4.57
N GLU A 47 9.06 5.31 -5.19
CA GLU A 47 7.71 5.66 -4.73
C GLU A 47 7.38 4.98 -3.41
N GLN A 48 7.69 3.68 -3.27
CA GLN A 48 7.57 2.93 -2.03
C GLN A 48 8.39 3.58 -0.91
N ALA A 49 9.66 3.89 -1.17
CA ALA A 49 10.53 4.55 -0.20
C ALA A 49 9.99 5.95 0.21
N SER A 50 9.48 6.71 -0.77
CA SER A 50 8.92 8.04 -0.53
C SER A 50 7.64 7.97 0.29
N PHE A 51 6.78 6.98 0.04
CA PHE A 51 5.57 6.76 0.82
C PHE A 51 5.89 6.38 2.27
N ILE A 52 6.81 5.43 2.49
CA ILE A 52 7.24 5.02 3.83
C ILE A 52 7.85 6.20 4.60
N GLU A 53 8.69 7.00 3.95
CA GLU A 53 9.24 8.21 4.56
C GLU A 53 8.12 9.16 4.98
N GLU A 54 7.16 9.43 4.11
CA GLU A 54 6.07 10.38 4.37
C GLU A 54 5.18 9.92 5.53
N ILE A 55 4.71 8.67 5.52
CA ILE A 55 3.85 8.15 6.59
C ILE A 55 4.59 8.08 7.93
N SER A 56 5.90 7.81 7.93
CA SER A 56 6.70 7.75 9.16
C SER A 56 6.76 9.07 9.92
N ARG A 57 6.51 10.20 9.24
CA ARG A 57 6.50 11.54 9.84
C ARG A 57 5.20 11.81 10.60
N THR A 58 4.14 11.06 10.32
CA THR A 58 2.81 11.24 10.91
C THR A 58 2.75 10.79 12.37
N ALA A 59 1.86 11.40 13.15
CA ALA A 59 1.67 11.03 14.56
C ALA A 59 1.22 9.56 14.75
N PRO A 60 0.31 8.98 13.94
CA PRO A 60 -0.10 7.58 14.08
C PRO A 60 1.06 6.59 13.92
N ILE A 61 1.91 6.75 12.91
CA ILE A 61 3.04 5.83 12.69
C ILE A 61 4.11 6.01 13.78
N LYS A 62 4.36 7.24 14.24
CA LYS A 62 5.25 7.48 15.39
C LYS A 62 4.73 6.82 16.66
N TYR A 63 3.42 6.85 16.89
CA TYR A 63 2.81 6.16 18.02
C TYR A 63 2.96 4.64 17.89
N LEU A 64 2.65 4.08 16.72
CA LEU A 64 2.81 2.65 16.44
C LEU A 64 4.25 2.18 16.68
N HIS A 65 5.24 2.94 16.18
CA HIS A 65 6.65 2.63 16.39
C HIS A 65 7.00 2.58 17.88
N LYS A 66 6.65 3.63 18.64
CA LYS A 66 6.89 3.69 20.08
C LYS A 66 6.21 2.55 20.83
N TYR A 67 4.96 2.23 20.48
CA TYR A 67 4.21 1.16 21.10
C TYR A 67 4.87 -0.20 20.86
N LEU A 68 5.19 -0.53 19.61
CA LEU A 68 5.83 -1.81 19.28
C LEU A 68 7.24 -1.93 19.86
N ALA A 69 8.00 -0.83 19.89
CA ALA A 69 9.32 -0.79 20.52
C ALA A 69 9.22 -1.04 22.04
N SER A 70 8.23 -0.44 22.72
CA SER A 70 7.98 -0.69 24.15
C SER A 70 7.60 -2.14 24.47
N LYS A 71 7.12 -2.89 23.47
CA LYS A 71 6.80 -4.32 23.57
C LYS A 71 7.96 -5.23 23.17
N GLY A 72 9.10 -4.67 22.74
CA GLY A 72 10.24 -5.43 22.25
C GLY A 72 9.98 -6.16 20.92
N ILE A 73 8.95 -5.74 20.16
CA ILE A 73 8.56 -6.39 18.90
C ILE A 73 9.39 -5.85 17.73
N VAL A 74 9.74 -4.56 17.78
CA VAL A 74 10.51 -3.88 16.74
C VAL A 74 11.69 -3.15 17.36
N SER A 75 12.69 -2.83 16.54
CA SER A 75 13.82 -2.00 16.95
C SER A 75 13.37 -0.60 17.37
N GLU A 76 14.04 -0.03 18.37
CA GLU A 76 13.88 1.37 18.77
C GLU A 76 14.35 2.35 17.67
N THR A 77 15.15 1.87 16.71
CA THR A 77 15.66 2.69 15.62
C THR A 77 14.61 2.86 14.53
N CYS A 78 14.26 4.13 14.24
CA CYS A 78 13.30 4.47 13.20
C CYS A 78 13.70 3.92 11.80
N GLN A 79 14.99 3.87 11.48
CA GLN A 79 15.47 3.31 10.21
C GLN A 79 15.20 1.80 10.07
N GLU A 80 15.38 1.03 11.14
CA GLU A 80 15.04 -0.40 11.14
C GLU A 80 13.53 -0.62 11.07
N PHE A 81 12.76 0.21 11.76
CA PHE A 81 11.31 0.17 11.70
C PHE A 81 10.80 0.46 10.28
N LYS A 82 11.36 1.46 9.60
CA LYS A 82 11.05 1.76 8.19
C LYS A 82 11.35 0.57 7.28
N ARG A 83 12.56 -0.01 7.40
CA ARG A 83 12.94 -1.21 6.64
C ARG A 83 11.97 -2.37 6.85
N MET A 84 11.58 -2.61 8.10
CA MET A 84 10.61 -3.67 8.44
C MET A 84 9.25 -3.41 7.81
N ILE A 85 8.71 -2.19 7.90
CA ILE A 85 7.44 -1.84 7.25
C ILE A 85 7.55 -1.97 5.72
N THR A 86 8.65 -1.50 5.12
CA THR A 86 8.87 -1.64 3.68
C THR A 86 8.82 -3.10 3.25
N SER A 87 9.57 -3.98 3.93
CA SER A 87 9.58 -5.42 3.64
C SER A 87 8.21 -6.05 3.84
N LEU A 88 7.53 -5.73 4.95
CA LEU A 88 6.21 -6.27 5.26
C LEU A 88 5.17 -5.97 4.17
N TRP A 89 5.20 -4.76 3.61
CA TRP A 89 4.17 -4.30 2.68
C TRP A 89 4.53 -4.52 1.21
N PHE A 90 5.81 -4.44 0.85
CA PHE A 90 6.24 -4.39 -0.56
C PHE A 90 7.10 -5.58 -1.00
N ASP A 91 7.54 -6.46 -0.09
CA ASP A 91 8.20 -7.68 -0.53
C ASP A 91 7.19 -8.58 -1.28
N LEU A 92 7.58 -9.00 -2.48
CA LEU A 92 6.78 -9.88 -3.31
C LEU A 92 6.83 -11.30 -2.74
N TYR A 93 5.66 -11.92 -2.57
CA TYR A 93 5.55 -13.34 -2.22
C TYR A 93 4.82 -14.11 -3.32
N GLY A 94 5.14 -15.39 -3.46
CA GLY A 94 4.46 -16.27 -4.43
C GLY A 94 3.21 -16.91 -3.84
N ARG A 95 2.08 -16.84 -4.54
CA ARG A 95 0.88 -17.64 -4.24
C ARG A 95 0.87 -18.88 -5.14
N GLY A 96 0.80 -20.08 -4.55
CA GLY A 96 0.47 -21.30 -5.28
C GLY A 96 1.53 -21.82 -6.28
N GLY A 97 2.82 -21.55 -6.03
CA GLY A 97 3.92 -22.08 -6.86
C GLY A 97 4.36 -21.17 -8.01
N THR A 98 3.70 -20.03 -8.24
CA THR A 98 4.25 -18.93 -9.05
C THR A 98 4.96 -17.94 -8.12
N SER A 99 6.26 -17.77 -8.29
CA SER A 99 7.09 -16.88 -7.50
C SER A 99 6.95 -15.42 -7.96
N GLY A 100 6.73 -14.50 -7.01
CA GLY A 100 6.89 -13.06 -7.20
C GLY A 100 5.82 -12.39 -8.06
N SER A 101 4.56 -12.47 -7.66
CA SER A 101 3.44 -11.94 -8.44
C SER A 101 2.52 -10.97 -7.69
N SER A 102 2.71 -10.74 -6.38
CA SER A 102 1.99 -9.69 -5.67
C SER A 102 2.63 -9.36 -4.32
N SER A 103 2.34 -8.16 -3.81
CA SER A 103 2.71 -7.67 -2.48
C SER A 103 1.51 -7.56 -1.53
N ALA A 104 1.77 -7.46 -0.22
CA ALA A 104 0.70 -7.24 0.76
C ALA A 104 0.00 -5.90 0.57
N PHE A 105 0.73 -4.89 0.06
CA PHE A 105 0.17 -3.58 -0.24
C PHE A 105 -0.91 -3.67 -1.33
N GLU A 106 -0.62 -4.36 -2.44
CA GLU A 106 -1.58 -4.58 -3.52
C GLU A 106 -2.80 -5.33 -3.01
N HIS A 107 -2.59 -6.39 -2.24
CA HIS A 107 -3.67 -7.20 -1.68
C HIS A 107 -4.65 -6.37 -0.85
N VAL A 108 -4.14 -5.46 0.00
CA VAL A 108 -4.95 -4.71 0.96
C VAL A 108 -5.52 -3.41 0.37
N PHE A 109 -4.74 -2.69 -0.43
CA PHE A 109 -5.05 -1.31 -0.83
C PHE A 109 -5.48 -1.14 -2.29
N VAL A 110 -5.00 -1.99 -3.18
CA VAL A 110 -5.32 -1.92 -4.62
C VAL A 110 -6.49 -2.84 -4.94
N GLY A 111 -6.47 -4.01 -4.33
CA GLY A 111 -7.48 -5.04 -4.48
C GLY A 111 -7.19 -6.01 -5.60
N GLU A 112 -7.42 -7.30 -5.34
CA GLU A 112 -7.22 -8.35 -6.33
C GLU A 112 -8.48 -8.50 -7.21
N THR A 113 -8.34 -8.32 -8.53
CA THR A 113 -9.29 -8.86 -9.53
C THR A 113 -8.87 -10.27 -9.93
N LYS A 114 -9.74 -11.25 -9.70
CA LYS A 114 -9.55 -12.60 -10.26
C LYS A 114 -9.72 -12.55 -11.77
N GLN A 115 -9.10 -13.51 -12.49
CA GLN A 115 -9.20 -13.67 -13.96
C GLN A 115 -10.65 -13.69 -14.50
N CYS A 116 -11.67 -13.91 -13.66
CA CYS A 116 -13.08 -13.90 -14.02
C CYS A 116 -13.79 -12.54 -13.83
N GLY A 117 -13.06 -11.45 -13.55
CA GLY A 117 -13.64 -10.13 -13.30
C GLY A 117 -14.28 -9.94 -11.92
N GLU A 118 -14.09 -10.89 -11.00
CA GLU A 118 -14.52 -10.77 -9.61
C GLU A 118 -13.45 -10.07 -8.76
N VAL A 119 -13.84 -8.95 -8.15
CA VAL A 119 -13.04 -8.21 -7.17
C VAL A 119 -13.11 -8.93 -5.82
N SER A 120 -12.00 -9.46 -5.31
CA SER A 120 -11.98 -10.24 -4.06
C SER A 120 -11.60 -9.46 -2.80
N GLY A 121 -11.08 -8.24 -2.95
CA GLY A 121 -10.80 -7.37 -1.81
C GLY A 121 -10.70 -5.93 -2.29
N PHE A 122 -11.63 -5.07 -1.92
CA PHE A 122 -11.62 -3.65 -2.30
C PHE A 122 -12.10 -2.85 -1.10
N HIS A 123 -11.16 -2.57 -0.21
CA HIS A 123 -11.45 -1.99 1.11
C HIS A 123 -10.98 -0.54 1.23
N ASN A 124 -10.29 -0.04 0.21
CA ASN A 124 -9.77 1.31 0.18
C ASN A 124 -10.75 2.26 -0.50
N MET A 125 -11.29 3.20 0.28
CA MET A 125 -12.27 4.17 -0.21
C MET A 125 -11.72 5.19 -1.21
N LEU A 126 -10.39 5.36 -1.32
CA LEU A 126 -9.77 6.27 -2.30
C LEU A 126 -9.73 5.70 -3.71
N GLN A 127 -9.87 4.37 -3.85
CA GLN A 127 -9.87 3.67 -5.12
C GLN A 127 -11.26 3.69 -5.79
N LEU A 128 -12.30 4.19 -5.10
CA LEU A 128 -13.70 4.26 -5.56
C LEU A 128 -13.94 5.35 -6.62
#